data_AF-A0A3M1SKB9-F1
#
_entry.id   AF-A0A3M1SKB9-F1
#
_cell.length_a   1.000
_cell.length_b   1.000
_cell.length_c   1.000
_cell.angle_alpha   90.00
_cell.angle_beta   90.00
_cell.angle_gamma   90.00
#
_symmetry.space_group_name_H-M   'P 1'
#
loop_
_entity.id
_entity.type
_entity.pdbx_description
1 polymer ?
#
loop_
_entity_poly.entity_id
_entity_poly.type
_entity_poly.pdbx_seq_one_letter_code
_entity_poly.pdbx_strand_id
1 'polypeptide(L)'
;MTSLVLIADRHKLDFKLIDFLPQLPKEFSSLEKTIKTFPLDFITLWAIDFEYSDALPFKYHWQSFRTVEKPFIEDRSNIGWTYKTPGRYLIGIKFLDVFGGDSIKTIDVLVKA
;
A
#
# COMPACT_ATOMS: atom_id res chain seq x y z
N MET A 1 -8.13 -10.77 -3.02
CA MET A 1 -6.66 -10.67 -3.16
C MET A 1 -6.34 -9.19 -3.10
N THR A 2 -5.39 -8.74 -2.27
CA THR A 2 -5.08 -7.30 -2.17
C THR A 2 -4.72 -6.74 -3.55
N SER A 3 -5.42 -5.70 -3.99
CA SER A 3 -5.34 -5.17 -5.35
C SER A 3 -5.10 -3.67 -5.32
N LEU A 4 -4.14 -3.20 -6.11
CA LEU A 4 -3.72 -1.80 -6.20
C LEU A 4 -3.72 -1.38 -7.66
N VAL A 5 -3.96 -0.10 -7.91
CA VAL A 5 -3.81 0.54 -9.21
C VAL A 5 -2.77 1.64 -9.08
N LEU A 6 -1.75 1.59 -9.94
CA LEU A 6 -0.83 2.69 -10.15
C LEU A 6 -1.58 3.81 -10.89
N ILE A 7 -1.61 5.00 -10.29
CA ILE A 7 -2.11 6.22 -10.90
C ILE A 7 -0.89 6.99 -11.38
N ALA A 8 -0.74 7.09 -12.70
CA ALA A 8 0.31 7.90 -13.32
C ALA A 8 -0.35 9.11 -14.01
N ASP A 9 0.05 10.31 -13.60
CA ASP A 9 -0.30 11.57 -14.29
C ASP A 9 0.98 12.32 -14.65
N ARG A 10 1.24 12.45 -15.95
CA ARG A 10 2.51 12.95 -16.52
C ARG A 10 3.72 12.15 -16.03
N HIS A 11 4.37 12.64 -14.97
CA HIS A 11 5.55 12.06 -14.32
C HIS A 11 5.31 11.78 -12.83
N LYS A 12 4.10 12.06 -12.33
CA LYS A 12 3.71 11.86 -10.94
C LYS A 12 3.09 10.48 -10.79
N LEU A 13 3.52 9.76 -9.77
CA LEU A 13 3.03 8.44 -9.42
C LEU A 13 2.35 8.50 -8.06
N ASP A 14 1.16 7.93 -8.02
CA ASP A 14 0.39 7.65 -6.82
C ASP A 14 -0.19 6.24 -6.92
N PHE A 15 -0.65 5.70 -5.79
CA PHE A 15 -1.33 4.41 -5.77
C PHE A 15 -2.72 4.55 -5.19
N LYS A 16 -3.67 3.82 -5.76
CA LYS A 16 -5.00 3.62 -5.18
C LYS A 16 -5.16 2.15 -4.79
N LEU A 17 -5.58 1.94 -3.56
CA LEU A 17 -5.99 0.64 -3.07
C LEU A 17 -7.42 0.34 -3.54
N ILE A 18 -7.60 -0.79 -4.21
CA ILE A 18 -8.90 -1.21 -4.75
C ILE A 18 -9.54 -2.25 -3.83
N ASP A 19 -8.74 -3.19 -3.34
CA ASP A 19 -9.18 -4.26 -2.46
C ASP A 19 -8.05 -4.64 -1.50
N PHE A 20 -8.40 -5.12 -0.32
CA PHE A 20 -7.45 -5.59 0.68
C PHE A 20 -7.94 -6.88 1.32
N LEU A 21 -7.05 -7.87 1.36
CA LEU A 21 -7.30 -9.13 2.06
C LEU A 21 -6.28 -9.23 3.21
N PRO A 22 -6.72 -9.10 4.48
CA PRO A 22 -5.84 -9.30 5.63
C PRO A 22 -5.45 -10.78 5.77
N GLN A 23 -4.44 -11.05 6.60
CA GLN A 23 -4.10 -12.41 7.03
C GLN A 23 -5.13 -12.92 8.05
N LEU A 24 -6.33 -13.24 7.57
CA LEU A 24 -7.47 -13.62 8.39
C LEU A 24 -7.21 -14.93 9.16
N PRO A 25 -7.15 -14.92 10.51
CA PRO A 25 -7.07 -16.14 11.30
C PRO A 25 -8.33 -17.00 11.14
N LYS A 26 -8.20 -18.32 11.26
CA LYS A 26 -9.30 -19.26 10.97
C LYS A 26 -10.51 -19.07 11.89
N GLU A 27 -10.25 -18.68 13.14
CA GLU A 27 -11.26 -18.36 14.15
C GLU A 27 -12.15 -17.15 13.76
N PHE A 28 -11.71 -16.32 12.81
CA PHE A 28 -12.43 -15.15 12.32
C PHE A 28 -13.01 -15.33 10.91
N SER A 29 -13.16 -16.57 10.42
CA SER A 29 -13.71 -16.85 9.08
C SER A 29 -15.10 -16.25 8.84
N SER A 30 -15.88 -16.03 9.90
CA SER A 30 -17.17 -15.34 9.83
C SER A 30 -17.07 -13.88 9.35
N LEU A 31 -15.89 -13.25 9.42
CA LEU A 31 -15.66 -11.87 9.00
C LEU A 31 -15.42 -11.71 7.50
N GLU A 32 -15.34 -12.79 6.71
CA GLU A 32 -15.04 -12.72 5.27
C GLU A 32 -15.96 -11.77 4.50
N LYS A 33 -17.26 -11.78 4.81
CA LYS A 33 -18.24 -10.89 4.16
C LYS A 33 -18.02 -9.43 4.56
N THR A 34 -17.68 -9.18 5.81
CA THR A 34 -17.39 -7.83 6.33
C THR A 34 -16.13 -7.28 5.68
N ILE A 35 -15.07 -8.09 5.57
CA ILE A 35 -13.81 -7.72 4.90
C ILE A 35 -14.07 -7.30 3.45
N LYS A 36 -14.87 -8.08 2.70
CA LYS A 36 -15.23 -7.74 1.31
C LYS A 36 -16.03 -6.44 1.19
N THR A 37 -16.78 -6.08 2.23
CA THR A 37 -17.62 -4.87 2.22
C THR A 37 -16.82 -3.63 2.65
N PHE A 38 -15.91 -3.81 3.61
CA PHE A 38 -15.13 -2.73 4.22
C PHE A 38 -13.64 -3.10 4.32
N PRO A 39 -12.93 -3.27 3.19
CA PRO A 39 -11.56 -3.80 3.20
C PRO A 39 -10.57 -2.88 3.92
N LEU A 40 -10.77 -1.55 3.83
CA LEU A 40 -9.94 -0.56 4.51
C LEU A 40 -10.06 -0.63 6.03
N ASP A 41 -11.13 -1.25 6.55
CA ASP A 41 -11.34 -1.39 7.98
C ASP A 41 -10.39 -2.35 8.66
N PHE A 42 -9.74 -3.20 7.85
CA PHE A 42 -8.82 -4.23 8.30
C PHE A 42 -7.35 -3.84 8.11
N ILE A 43 -7.06 -2.58 7.75
CA ILE A 43 -5.70 -2.06 7.59
C ILE A 43 -5.36 -1.15 8.77
N THR A 44 -4.23 -1.43 9.41
CA THR A 44 -3.65 -0.61 10.48
C THR A 44 -2.68 0.42 9.92
N LEU A 45 -1.85 0.01 8.96
CA LEU A 45 -0.86 0.83 8.26
C LEU A 45 -0.79 0.37 6.81
N TRP A 46 -0.70 1.33 5.89
CA TRP A 46 -0.12 1.05 4.57
C TRP A 46 0.84 2.16 4.16
N ALA A 47 1.91 1.76 3.49
CA ALA A 47 3.03 2.64 3.17
C ALA A 47 3.65 2.28 1.83
N ILE A 48 4.30 3.27 1.22
CA ILE A 48 4.93 3.16 -0.10
C ILE A 48 6.39 3.58 0.02
N ASP A 49 7.25 2.72 -0.47
CA ASP A 49 8.66 2.97 -0.74
C ASP A 49 8.89 2.99 -2.25
N PHE A 50 9.10 4.18 -2.81
CA PHE A 50 9.38 4.34 -4.24
C PHE A 50 10.82 3.98 -4.63
N GLU A 51 11.70 3.73 -3.66
CA GLU A 51 13.10 3.33 -3.91
C GLU A 51 13.40 2.00 -3.23
N TYR A 52 12.44 1.09 -3.25
CA TYR A 52 12.49 -0.14 -2.48
C TYR A 52 13.66 -1.04 -2.90
N SER A 53 14.33 -1.59 -1.89
CA SER A 53 15.40 -2.56 -2.03
C SER A 53 15.36 -3.54 -0.87
N ASP A 54 15.36 -4.84 -1.15
CA ASP A 54 15.39 -5.88 -0.10
C ASP A 54 16.67 -5.83 0.76
N ALA A 55 17.73 -5.15 0.30
CA ALA A 55 18.99 -5.01 1.02
C ALA A 55 19.03 -3.82 1.98
N LEU A 56 18.04 -2.91 1.91
CA LEU A 56 18.00 -1.68 2.68
C LEU A 56 16.74 -1.62 3.54
N PRO A 57 16.74 -0.85 4.65
CA PRO A 57 15.53 -0.59 5.41
C PRO A 57 14.45 0.07 4.54
N PHE A 58 13.19 -0.32 4.76
CA PHE A 58 12.04 0.26 4.07
C PHE A 58 11.93 1.77 4.33
N LYS A 59 11.87 2.57 3.26
CA LYS A 59 11.72 4.02 3.34
C LYS A 59 10.26 4.42 3.18
N TYR A 60 9.71 5.04 4.22
CA TYR A 60 8.33 5.52 4.25
C TYR A 60 8.19 6.86 3.50
N HIS A 61 8.29 6.82 2.16
CA HIS A 61 8.08 8.01 1.33
C HIS A 61 6.66 8.53 1.46
N TRP A 62 5.69 7.63 1.56
CA TRP A 62 4.30 7.94 1.87
C TRP A 62 3.72 6.87 2.80
N GLN A 63 2.83 7.26 3.71
CA GLN A 63 2.13 6.33 4.60
C GLN A 63 0.77 6.86 5.04
N SER A 64 -0.14 5.93 5.34
CA SER A 64 -1.40 6.20 6.03
C SER A 64 -1.60 5.14 7.11
N PHE A 65 -1.95 5.59 8.31
CA PHE A 65 -2.15 4.75 9.49
C PHE A 65 -3.24 5.35 10.36
N ARG A 66 -3.83 4.49 11.20
CA ARG A 66 -4.87 4.89 12.13
C ARG A 66 -4.27 5.54 13.37
N THR A 67 -4.84 6.66 13.78
CA THR A 67 -4.62 7.26 15.10
C THR A 67 -5.97 7.47 15.78
N VAL A 68 -5.95 7.84 17.07
CA VAL A 68 -7.17 8.25 17.79
C VAL A 68 -7.84 9.44 17.09
N GLU A 69 -7.04 10.38 16.58
CA GLU A 69 -7.53 11.58 15.89
C GLU A 69 -7.96 11.29 14.43
N LYS A 70 -7.32 10.32 13.78
CA LYS A 70 -7.59 9.91 12.40
C LYS A 70 -7.84 8.39 12.35
N PRO A 71 -9.06 7.95 12.67
CA PRO A 71 -9.39 6.52 12.79
C PRO A 71 -9.62 5.83 11.43
N PHE A 72 -9.26 6.46 10.31
CA PHE A 72 -9.49 5.94 8.97
C PHE A 72 -8.20 5.90 8.15
N ILE A 73 -8.17 4.98 7.19
CA ILE A 73 -7.09 4.81 6.23
C ILE A 73 -7.44 5.55 4.93
N GLU A 74 -6.47 6.27 4.37
CA GLU A 74 -6.62 6.83 3.03
C GLU A 74 -6.61 5.70 2.01
N ASP A 75 -7.53 5.69 1.04
CA ASP A 75 -7.57 4.69 -0.02
C ASP A 75 -6.58 4.99 -1.16
N ARG A 76 -5.98 6.18 -1.15
CA ARG A 76 -5.09 6.66 -2.20
C ARG A 76 -3.93 7.46 -1.61
N SER A 77 -2.74 7.30 -2.19
CA SER A 77 -1.66 8.26 -1.96
C SER A 77 -1.92 9.59 -2.66
N ASN A 78 -1.23 10.62 -2.20
CA ASN A 78 -1.37 11.99 -2.69
C ASN A 78 -0.01 12.73 -2.73
N ILE A 79 1.09 11.98 -2.81
CA ILE A 79 2.44 12.54 -2.81
C ILE A 79 2.87 12.97 -4.22
N GLY A 80 2.30 12.36 -5.27
CA GLY A 80 2.65 12.66 -6.65
C GLY A 80 4.15 12.45 -6.93
N TRP A 81 4.66 11.26 -6.60
CA TRP A 81 6.10 10.95 -6.64
C TRP A 81 6.67 11.07 -8.06
N THR A 82 7.85 11.67 -8.19
CA THR A 82 8.55 11.81 -9.48
C THR A 82 9.97 11.29 -9.38
N TYR A 83 10.39 10.49 -10.35
CA TYR A 83 11.80 10.11 -10.49
C TYR A 83 12.57 11.15 -11.30
N LYS A 84 13.77 11.50 -10.84
CA LYS A 84 14.64 12.48 -11.51
C LYS A 84 15.34 11.90 -12.74
N THR A 85 15.59 10.60 -12.72
CA THR A 85 16.33 9.90 -13.77
C THR A 85 15.45 8.83 -14.41
N PRO A 86 15.52 8.65 -15.74
CA PRO A 86 14.96 7.48 -16.39
C PRO A 86 15.61 6.20 -15.86
N GLY A 87 14.85 5.11 -15.78
CA GLY A 87 15.35 3.87 -15.22
C GLY A 87 14.25 2.90 -14.83
N ARG A 88 14.66 1.71 -14.40
CA ARG A 88 13.78 0.72 -13.76
C ARG A 88 13.83 0.93 -12.25
N TYR A 89 12.66 1.00 -11.64
CA TYR A 89 12.50 1.17 -10.20
C TYR A 89 11.61 0.06 -9.68
N LEU A 90 11.98 -0.47 -8.52
CA LEU A 90 11.16 -1.38 -7.75
C LEU A 90 10.47 -0.57 -6.66
N ILE A 91 9.14 -0.56 -6.67
CA ILE A 91 8.33 0.09 -5.65
C ILE A 91 7.87 -0.97 -4.66
N GLY A 92 8.08 -0.73 -3.38
CA GLY A 92 7.60 -1.57 -2.29
C GLY A 92 6.37 -0.95 -1.64
N ILE A 93 5.30 -1.73 -1.48
CA ILE A 93 4.08 -1.31 -0.82
C ILE A 93 3.85 -2.23 0.36
N LYS A 94 3.96 -1.69 1.57
CA LYS A 94 3.83 -2.43 2.82
C LYS A 94 2.44 -2.25 3.41
N PHE A 95 1.87 -3.33 3.92
CA PHE A 95 0.62 -3.35 4.66
C PHE A 95 0.83 -4.00 6.03
N LEU A 96 0.19 -3.44 7.05
CA LEU A 96 -0.07 -4.09 8.33
C LEU A 96 -1.58 -4.18 8.51
N ASP A 97 -2.09 -5.37 8.81
CA ASP A 97 -3.51 -5.57 9.11
C ASP A 97 -3.81 -5.45 10.61
N VAL A 98 -5.11 -5.50 10.95
CA VAL A 98 -5.61 -5.45 12.33
C VAL A 98 -5.32 -6.72 13.13
N PHE A 99 -4.96 -7.82 12.47
CA PHE A 99 -4.57 -9.08 13.11
C PHE A 99 -3.05 -9.15 13.36
N GLY A 100 -2.30 -8.11 12.99
CA GLY A 100 -0.86 -8.03 13.16
C GLY A 100 -0.06 -8.65 12.00
N GLY A 101 -0.73 -9.13 10.96
CA GLY A 101 -0.08 -9.64 9.75
C GLY A 101 0.55 -8.52 8.95
N ASP A 102 1.81 -8.71 8.52
CA ASP A 102 2.50 -7.81 7.61
C ASP A 102 2.70 -8.43 6.22
N SER A 103 2.60 -7.59 5.20
CA SER A 103 2.89 -8.02 3.83
C SER A 103 3.51 -6.90 3.02
N ILE A 104 4.38 -7.26 2.08
CA ILE A 104 4.97 -6.34 1.11
C ILE A 104 4.58 -6.81 -0.29
N LYS A 105 4.10 -5.88 -1.11
CA LYS A 105 3.92 -6.06 -2.55
C LYS A 105 4.93 -5.22 -3.29
N THR A 106 5.57 -5.80 -4.30
CA THR A 106 6.49 -5.09 -5.17
C THR A 106 5.87 -4.81 -6.53
N ILE A 107 6.21 -3.67 -7.12
CA ILE A 107 5.75 -3.25 -8.44
C ILE A 107 6.95 -2.68 -9.20
N ASP A 108 7.25 -3.28 -10.36
CA ASP A 108 8.26 -2.75 -11.29
C ASP A 108 7.68 -1.59 -12.11
N VAL A 109 8.41 -0.48 -12.15
CA VAL A 109 8.07 0.68 -12.98
C VAL A 109 9.26 1.05 -13.86
N LEU A 110 9.00 1.24 -15.15
CA LEU A 110 9.96 1.77 -16.10
C LEU A 110 9.67 3.26 -16.36
N VAL A 111 10.56 4.12 -15.88
CA VAL A 111 10.55 5.56 -16.18
C VAL A 111 11.33 5.79 -17.45
N LYS A 112 10.67 6.36 -18.45
CA LYS A 112 11.30 6.71 -19.74
C LYS A 112 11.84 8.14 -19.70
N ALA A 113 12.84 8.38 -20.55
CA ALA A 113 13.37 9.72 -20.84
C ALA A 113 12.36 10.57 -21.62
#